data_AF-A0A4S3MT49-F1
#
_entry.id   AF-A0A4S3MT49-F1
#
_cell.length_a   1.000
_cell.length_b   1.000
_cell.length_c   1.000
_cell.angle_alpha   90.00
_cell.angle_beta   90.00
_cell.angle_gamma   90.00
#
_symmetry.space_group_name_H-M   'P 1'
#
loop_
_entity.id
_entity.type
_entity.pdbx_description
1 polymer ?
#
loop_
_entity_poly.entity_id
_entity_poly.type
_entity_poly.pdbx_seq_one_letter_code
_entity_poly.pdbx_strand_id
1 'polypeptide(L)'
;MISTTSIAGIALGDARFNILVNALTYVDATLSTSLVSTLADPSSNLTVFAPTDAAFAQLAKDLGYTGSLTDEAAVTTFLTTNLTAETIRDVILYHVSAGAKTLAQVAALDEVPTLNGATFAPDGVTLVDKEPDLLNPSLIQTNVTADNGIIHVIDRVLLPIDLPGNDAPTIAGIVASSGAFDRNGADFDLLLAAVQAAGLAGALNDPDADLTAFAPNDAAFLGLARALGFKGGSEEAAFGYLVRALTLLSGGEDPIPLLTDILTYHVAPESLQSSQVLATDSIATLLGTSLDRNGTKLVDADPQIPNPSLIATDIQAANGIVHVIDGVLIPANILRSNGSNDVDFIIDGARASRIVTGADNDWIDGGANADRIHAGSGNDVVLGGRGADTIGGDAGRDLVRGGDGRDVVRGGAGADTVDGGAGNDRLVGGTGRDTFVFAEDYGRDRIVDFQNGRDRIDVSGTDVDSFAELRGLITTGRNAVTIDFGDGDQLVLNGVTRSQLDASDFLFG
;
A
#
# COMPACT_ATOMS: atom_id res chain seq x y z
N MET A 1 -32.58 -38.12 31.31
CA MET A 1 -31.17 -38.23 31.71
C MET A 1 -30.41 -37.32 30.79
N ILE A 2 -29.99 -36.15 31.28
CA ILE A 2 -29.15 -35.24 30.50
C ILE A 2 -27.77 -35.89 30.50
N SER A 3 -27.24 -36.21 29.32
CA SER A 3 -25.91 -36.79 29.18
C SER A 3 -24.88 -35.76 29.61
N THR A 4 -24.44 -35.84 30.86
CA THR A 4 -23.36 -35.02 31.42
C THR A 4 -22.05 -35.39 30.72
N THR A 5 -21.52 -34.47 29.92
CA THR A 5 -20.25 -34.65 29.19
C THR A 5 -19.25 -33.60 29.70
N SER A 6 -18.25 -34.03 30.46
CA SER A 6 -17.14 -33.17 30.91
C SER A 6 -16.25 -32.76 29.74
N ILE A 7 -15.37 -31.77 29.95
CA ILE A 7 -14.40 -31.33 28.93
C ILE A 7 -13.58 -32.51 28.38
N ALA A 8 -13.02 -33.35 29.28
CA ALA A 8 -12.28 -34.54 28.87
C ALA A 8 -13.17 -35.55 28.11
N GLY A 9 -14.45 -35.68 28.49
CA GLY A 9 -15.40 -36.53 27.79
C GLY A 9 -15.72 -36.06 26.36
N ILE A 10 -15.79 -34.74 26.15
CA ILE A 10 -15.95 -34.15 24.81
C ILE A 10 -14.72 -34.43 23.95
N ALA A 11 -13.51 -34.17 24.49
CA ALA A 11 -12.26 -34.42 23.78
C ALA A 11 -12.10 -35.90 23.38
N LEU A 12 -12.43 -36.85 24.27
CA LEU A 12 -12.38 -38.29 23.99
C LEU A 12 -13.40 -38.76 22.94
N GLY A 13 -14.50 -38.01 22.76
CA GLY A 13 -15.59 -38.36 21.85
C GLY A 13 -15.51 -37.70 20.47
N ASP A 14 -14.57 -36.79 20.25
CA ASP A 14 -14.44 -36.00 19.04
C ASP A 14 -13.09 -36.27 18.36
N ALA A 15 -13.16 -36.77 17.12
CA ALA A 15 -12.00 -37.18 16.34
C ALA A 15 -11.08 -36.01 15.93
N ARG A 16 -11.44 -34.76 16.23
CA ARG A 16 -10.57 -33.60 16.01
C ARG A 16 -9.52 -33.40 17.10
N PHE A 17 -9.56 -34.17 18.19
CA PHE A 17 -8.70 -33.96 19.37
C PHE A 17 -7.87 -35.20 19.74
N ASN A 18 -7.67 -36.14 18.82
CA ASN A 18 -6.94 -37.38 19.11
C ASN A 18 -5.50 -37.11 19.56
N ILE A 19 -4.81 -36.16 18.91
CA ILE A 19 -3.43 -35.76 19.26
C ILE A 19 -3.41 -35.09 20.63
N LEU A 20 -4.38 -34.21 20.93
CA LEU A 20 -4.52 -33.57 22.25
C LEU A 20 -4.70 -34.61 23.37
N VAL A 21 -5.59 -35.58 23.17
CA VAL A 21 -5.84 -36.67 24.12
C VAL A 21 -4.59 -37.54 24.33
N ASN A 22 -3.86 -37.84 23.26
CA ASN A 22 -2.62 -38.60 23.35
C ASN A 22 -1.52 -37.82 24.09
N ALA A 23 -1.40 -36.50 23.84
CA ALA A 23 -0.46 -35.64 24.53
C ALA A 23 -0.75 -35.57 26.04
N LEU A 24 -2.02 -35.39 26.42
CA LEU A 24 -2.47 -35.44 27.82
C LEU A 24 -2.09 -36.77 28.50
N THR A 25 -2.37 -37.89 27.82
CA THR A 25 -2.07 -39.24 28.32
C THR A 25 -0.57 -39.47 28.47
N TYR A 26 0.22 -39.00 27.52
CA TYR A 26 1.68 -39.08 27.55
C TYR A 26 2.26 -38.29 28.73
N VAL A 27 1.79 -37.07 28.97
CA VAL A 27 2.23 -36.23 30.09
C VAL A 27 1.87 -36.87 31.43
N ASP A 28 0.63 -37.33 31.61
CA ASP A 28 0.20 -38.00 32.85
C ASP A 28 1.03 -39.26 33.14
N ALA A 29 1.33 -40.06 32.11
CA ALA A 29 2.16 -41.24 32.26
C ALA A 29 3.64 -40.90 32.59
N THR A 30 4.20 -39.89 31.94
CA THR A 30 5.64 -39.57 32.02
C THR A 30 5.97 -38.76 33.28
N LEU A 31 5.14 -37.79 33.63
CA LEU A 31 5.35 -36.92 34.79
C LEU A 31 4.60 -37.38 36.05
N SER A 32 3.85 -38.49 35.97
CA SER A 32 2.98 -38.97 37.06
C SER A 32 1.98 -37.90 37.52
N THR A 33 1.47 -37.10 36.59
CA THR A 33 0.44 -36.08 36.84
C THR A 33 -0.96 -36.67 36.69
N SER A 34 -1.98 -35.82 36.88
CA SER A 34 -3.38 -36.21 36.82
C SER A 34 -4.22 -35.23 36.00
N LEU A 35 -3.65 -34.62 34.96
CA LEU A 35 -4.27 -33.58 34.13
C LEU A 35 -5.58 -34.06 33.51
N VAL A 36 -5.65 -35.30 33.01
CA VAL A 36 -6.89 -35.86 32.46
C VAL A 36 -7.99 -35.88 33.53
N SER A 37 -7.67 -36.28 34.75
CA SER A 37 -8.63 -36.28 35.85
C SER A 37 -9.03 -34.88 36.30
N THR A 38 -8.11 -33.91 36.26
CA THR A 38 -8.39 -32.49 36.57
C THR A 38 -9.35 -31.88 35.55
N LEU A 39 -9.17 -32.18 34.26
CA LEU A 39 -10.05 -31.74 33.17
C LEU A 39 -11.39 -32.50 33.15
N ALA A 40 -11.49 -33.65 33.82
CA ALA A 40 -12.72 -34.42 33.97
C ALA A 40 -13.50 -34.11 35.25
N ASP A 41 -12.90 -33.40 36.21
CA ASP A 41 -13.51 -33.12 37.52
C ASP A 41 -14.78 -32.25 37.35
N PRO A 42 -15.97 -32.72 37.76
CA PRO A 42 -17.23 -31.98 37.65
C PRO A 42 -17.28 -30.71 38.51
N SER A 43 -16.42 -30.60 39.53
CA SER A 43 -16.31 -29.43 40.39
C SER A 43 -15.39 -28.34 39.83
N SER A 44 -14.61 -28.68 38.80
CA SER A 44 -13.82 -27.71 38.05
C SER A 44 -14.75 -26.72 37.33
N ASN A 45 -14.27 -25.50 37.17
CA ASN A 45 -14.92 -24.46 36.38
C ASN A 45 -13.83 -23.85 35.51
N LEU A 46 -13.75 -24.27 34.24
CA LEU A 46 -12.62 -23.95 33.36
C LEU A 46 -13.09 -23.38 32.02
N THR A 47 -12.19 -22.64 31.38
CA THR A 47 -12.22 -22.40 29.93
C THR A 47 -11.05 -23.12 29.30
N VAL A 48 -11.30 -23.91 28.25
CA VAL A 48 -10.27 -24.60 27.48
C VAL A 48 -10.26 -24.10 26.05
N PHE A 49 -9.09 -23.67 25.59
CA PHE A 49 -8.84 -23.37 24.20
C PHE A 49 -8.29 -24.65 23.56
N ALA A 50 -9.13 -25.41 22.86
CA ALA A 50 -8.78 -26.76 22.41
C ALA A 50 -8.21 -26.73 20.99
N PRO A 51 -6.90 -26.95 20.80
CA PRO A 51 -6.30 -27.09 19.48
C PRO A 51 -6.75 -28.39 18.83
N THR A 52 -7.08 -28.32 17.54
CA THR A 52 -7.42 -29.50 16.75
C THR A 52 -6.19 -30.34 16.36
N ASP A 53 -6.41 -31.53 15.83
CA ASP A 53 -5.33 -32.37 15.30
C ASP A 53 -4.61 -31.69 14.12
N ALA A 54 -5.33 -30.91 13.31
CA ALA A 54 -4.74 -30.07 12.27
C ALA A 54 -3.82 -28.99 12.86
N ALA A 55 -4.19 -28.41 14.01
CA ALA A 55 -3.37 -27.44 14.73
C ALA A 55 -2.04 -28.04 15.18
N PHE A 56 -2.07 -29.23 15.79
CA PHE A 56 -0.85 -29.93 16.19
C PHE A 56 -0.01 -30.41 15.01
N ALA A 57 -0.65 -30.84 13.92
CA ALA A 57 0.06 -31.22 12.70
C ALA A 57 0.79 -30.00 12.10
N GLN A 58 0.19 -28.82 12.14
CA GLN A 58 0.82 -27.59 11.70
C GLN A 58 2.00 -27.22 12.62
N LEU A 59 1.85 -27.29 13.94
CA LEU A 59 2.97 -27.10 14.88
C LEU A 59 4.13 -28.07 14.60
N ALA A 60 3.83 -29.35 14.34
CA ALA A 60 4.86 -30.32 14.00
C ALA A 60 5.61 -29.94 12.72
N LYS A 61 4.90 -29.45 11.69
CA LYS A 61 5.50 -28.94 10.46
C LYS A 61 6.41 -27.74 10.74
N ASP A 62 5.95 -26.81 11.56
CA ASP A 62 6.69 -25.60 11.93
C ASP A 62 7.96 -25.96 12.72
N LEU A 63 7.94 -27.05 13.49
CA LEU A 63 9.10 -27.66 14.15
C LEU A 63 9.98 -28.56 13.24
N GLY A 64 9.72 -28.59 11.92
CA GLY A 64 10.54 -29.31 10.94
C GLY A 64 10.11 -30.75 10.62
N TYR A 65 8.90 -31.17 10.98
CA TYR A 65 8.35 -32.46 10.57
C TYR A 65 8.09 -32.51 9.06
N THR A 66 8.64 -33.52 8.40
CA THR A 66 8.55 -33.71 6.94
C THR A 66 7.64 -34.86 6.51
N GLY A 67 7.01 -35.55 7.47
CA GLY A 67 6.09 -36.66 7.21
C GLY A 67 4.67 -36.20 6.86
N SER A 68 3.74 -37.16 6.78
CA SER A 68 2.33 -36.84 6.49
C SER A 68 1.68 -36.12 7.68
N LEU A 69 1.08 -34.95 7.41
CA LEU A 69 0.36 -34.16 8.42
C LEU A 69 -0.99 -34.76 8.82
N THR A 70 -1.53 -35.68 8.02
CA THR A 70 -2.78 -36.38 8.33
C THR A 70 -2.57 -37.66 9.13
N ASP A 71 -1.32 -38.04 9.41
CA ASP A 71 -1.00 -39.21 10.23
C ASP A 71 -0.83 -38.79 11.69
N GLU A 72 -1.95 -38.79 12.42
CA GLU A 72 -2.02 -38.36 13.82
C GLU A 72 -1.03 -39.10 14.73
N ALA A 73 -0.79 -40.39 14.48
CA ALA A 73 0.13 -41.20 15.28
C ALA A 73 1.59 -40.81 15.04
N ALA A 74 1.96 -40.56 13.78
CA ALA A 74 3.29 -40.10 13.42
C ALA A 74 3.56 -38.68 13.94
N VAL A 75 2.58 -37.77 13.82
CA VAL A 75 2.66 -36.40 14.37
C VAL A 75 2.82 -36.44 15.90
N THR A 76 1.99 -37.22 16.60
CA THR A 76 2.08 -37.38 18.07
C THR A 76 3.46 -37.90 18.48
N THR A 77 3.99 -38.90 17.76
CA THR A 77 5.31 -39.47 18.02
C THR A 77 6.42 -38.44 17.82
N PHE A 78 6.33 -37.65 16.75
CA PHE A 78 7.28 -36.58 16.48
C PHE A 78 7.30 -35.54 17.62
N LEU A 79 6.13 -35.02 18.01
CA LEU A 79 6.02 -34.02 19.07
C LEU A 79 6.56 -34.53 20.41
N THR A 80 6.17 -35.75 20.82
CA THR A 80 6.60 -36.36 22.10
C THR A 80 8.07 -36.81 22.11
N THR A 81 8.71 -36.88 20.94
CA THR A 81 10.15 -37.19 20.84
C THR A 81 11.01 -35.92 20.80
N ASN A 82 10.49 -34.83 20.22
CA ASN A 82 11.24 -33.58 20.03
C ASN A 82 10.97 -32.53 21.13
N LEU A 83 9.87 -32.66 21.88
CA LEU A 83 9.55 -31.79 23.01
C LEU A 83 9.60 -32.59 24.32
N THR A 84 10.09 -31.96 25.38
CA THR A 84 10.08 -32.58 26.72
C THR A 84 8.65 -32.69 27.23
N ALA A 85 8.40 -33.68 28.11
CA ALA A 85 7.09 -33.82 28.74
C ALA A 85 6.69 -32.59 29.55
N GLU A 86 7.67 -31.89 30.14
CA GLU A 86 7.50 -30.61 30.84
C GLU A 86 7.04 -29.51 29.88
N THR A 87 7.68 -29.36 28.72
CA THR A 87 7.27 -28.40 27.69
C THR A 87 5.84 -28.68 27.22
N ILE A 88 5.51 -29.94 26.93
CA ILE A 88 4.16 -30.32 26.49
C ILE A 88 3.13 -30.03 27.60
N ARG A 89 3.48 -30.30 28.87
CA ARG A 89 2.64 -29.94 30.01
C ARG A 89 2.39 -28.44 30.10
N ASP A 90 3.43 -27.62 29.96
CA ASP A 90 3.31 -26.17 30.05
C ASP A 90 2.47 -25.60 28.90
N VAL A 91 2.62 -26.13 27.69
CA VAL A 91 1.75 -25.81 26.54
C VAL A 91 0.30 -26.21 26.85
N ILE A 92 0.03 -27.43 27.33
CA ILE A 92 -1.34 -27.86 27.68
C ILE A 92 -1.95 -26.94 28.74
N LEU A 93 -1.20 -26.57 29.77
CA LEU A 93 -1.70 -25.69 30.84
C LEU A 93 -1.90 -24.24 30.36
N TYR A 94 -1.16 -23.80 29.34
CA TYR A 94 -1.36 -22.50 28.70
C TYR A 94 -2.72 -22.40 27.97
N HIS A 95 -3.26 -23.53 27.52
CA HIS A 95 -4.58 -23.58 26.88
C HIS A 95 -5.76 -23.57 27.86
N VAL A 96 -5.50 -23.56 29.17
CA VAL A 96 -6.54 -23.68 30.20
C VAL A 96 -6.57 -22.42 31.05
N SER A 97 -7.75 -21.82 31.21
CA SER A 97 -8.01 -20.67 32.08
C SER A 97 -9.02 -21.03 33.18
N ALA A 98 -8.85 -20.46 34.37
CA ALA A 98 -9.76 -20.66 35.49
C ALA A 98 -11.08 -19.88 35.32
N GLY A 99 -12.21 -20.54 35.55
CA GLY A 99 -13.56 -20.02 35.41
C GLY A 99 -14.08 -20.10 33.97
N ALA A 100 -15.28 -20.66 33.80
CA ALA A 100 -15.98 -20.71 32.52
C ALA A 100 -16.31 -19.30 32.02
N LYS A 101 -15.69 -18.95 30.89
CA LYS A 101 -15.87 -17.70 30.15
C LYS A 101 -16.43 -17.99 28.77
N THR A 102 -17.55 -17.34 28.44
CA THR A 102 -18.06 -17.26 27.07
C THR A 102 -17.09 -16.48 26.19
N LEU A 103 -17.23 -16.57 24.87
CA LEU A 103 -16.42 -15.79 23.94
C LEU A 103 -16.51 -14.28 24.23
N ALA A 104 -17.71 -13.77 24.52
CA ALA A 104 -17.91 -12.36 24.85
C ALA A 104 -17.18 -11.95 26.14
N GLN A 105 -17.04 -12.86 27.12
CA GLN A 105 -16.28 -12.60 28.33
C GLN A 105 -14.77 -12.70 28.10
N VAL A 106 -14.32 -13.60 27.21
CA VAL A 106 -12.91 -13.68 26.79
C VAL A 106 -12.52 -12.40 26.05
N ALA A 107 -13.29 -11.99 25.03
CA ALA A 107 -13.04 -10.80 24.23
C ALA A 107 -13.10 -9.48 25.01
N ALA A 108 -13.62 -9.49 26.24
CA ALA A 108 -13.67 -8.32 27.12
C ALA A 108 -12.46 -8.23 28.08
N LEU A 109 -11.53 -9.18 28.02
CA LEU A 109 -10.30 -9.17 28.81
C LEU A 109 -9.16 -8.56 27.98
N ASP A 110 -8.30 -7.78 28.63
CA ASP A 110 -7.03 -7.36 28.03
C ASP A 110 -6.09 -8.57 27.87
N GLU A 111 -6.06 -9.43 28.88
CA GLU A 111 -5.26 -10.65 28.91
C GLU A 111 -6.05 -11.80 29.56
N VAL A 112 -5.86 -13.02 29.02
CA VAL A 112 -6.42 -14.26 29.55
C VAL A 112 -5.38 -14.95 30.43
N PRO A 113 -5.59 -15.04 31.76
CA PRO A 113 -4.70 -15.79 32.64
C PRO A 113 -4.90 -17.28 32.45
N THR A 114 -3.79 -18.01 32.39
CA THR A 114 -3.76 -19.45 32.14
C THR A 114 -3.22 -20.23 33.35
N LEU A 115 -3.40 -21.55 33.37
CA LEU A 115 -2.98 -22.39 34.49
C LEU A 115 -1.46 -22.62 34.55
N ASN A 116 -0.70 -22.30 33.49
CA ASN A 116 0.76 -22.33 33.55
C ASN A 116 1.35 -21.06 34.21
N GLY A 117 0.52 -20.04 34.45
CA GLY A 117 0.91 -18.76 35.07
C GLY A 117 1.21 -17.63 34.08
N ALA A 118 1.28 -17.91 32.78
CA ALA A 118 1.40 -16.91 31.72
C ALA A 118 0.02 -16.44 31.22
N THR A 119 0.04 -15.43 30.34
CA THR A 119 -1.13 -14.81 29.73
C THR A 119 -0.98 -14.71 28.21
N PHE A 120 -2.11 -14.75 27.51
CA PHE A 120 -2.23 -14.37 26.09
C PHE A 120 -3.35 -13.33 25.95
N ALA A 121 -3.40 -12.60 24.84
CA ALA A 121 -4.41 -11.57 24.60
C ALA A 121 -5.45 -12.04 23.55
N PRO A 122 -6.75 -11.75 23.73
CA PRO A 122 -7.73 -11.94 22.68
C PRO A 122 -7.69 -10.76 21.70
N ASP A 123 -7.76 -11.03 20.40
CA ASP A 123 -7.81 -10.00 19.35
C ASP A 123 -8.88 -10.36 18.30
N GLY A 124 -10.10 -9.88 18.53
CA GLY A 124 -11.25 -10.20 17.67
C GLY A 124 -11.54 -11.71 17.62
N VAL A 125 -11.16 -12.34 16.50
CA VAL A 125 -11.32 -13.78 16.26
C VAL A 125 -10.03 -14.59 16.46
N THR A 126 -8.92 -13.93 16.75
CA THR A 126 -7.59 -14.52 16.96
C THR A 126 -7.18 -14.39 18.43
N LEU A 127 -6.14 -15.12 18.81
CA LEU A 127 -5.53 -15.12 20.14
C LEU A 127 -4.03 -14.86 19.97
N VAL A 128 -3.53 -13.79 20.56
CA VAL A 128 -2.12 -13.37 20.49
C VAL A 128 -1.35 -13.99 21.65
N ASP A 129 -0.46 -14.93 21.35
CA ASP A 129 0.33 -15.62 22.36
C ASP A 129 1.74 -15.05 22.53
N LYS A 130 2.73 -15.88 22.91
CA LYS A 130 4.11 -15.45 23.13
C LYS A 130 5.05 -15.85 22.00
N GLU A 131 4.52 -16.41 20.91
CA GLU A 131 5.24 -16.82 19.73
C GLU A 131 4.97 -15.82 18.59
N PRO A 132 5.86 -14.83 18.36
CA PRO A 132 5.66 -13.82 17.33
C PRO A 132 5.95 -14.32 15.91
N ASP A 133 6.70 -15.42 15.76
CA ASP A 133 7.15 -15.91 14.45
C ASP A 133 6.20 -16.94 13.83
N LEU A 134 5.07 -17.22 14.48
CA LEU A 134 3.99 -18.05 13.95
C LEU A 134 2.66 -17.30 13.97
N LEU A 135 1.77 -17.75 13.09
CA LEU A 135 0.41 -17.21 13.02
C LEU A 135 -0.35 -17.44 14.32
N ASN A 136 -1.04 -16.39 14.77
CA ASN A 136 -1.89 -16.40 15.94
C ASN A 136 -3.07 -17.39 15.79
N PRO A 137 -3.36 -18.23 16.81
CA PRO A 137 -4.50 -19.12 16.76
C PRO A 137 -5.84 -18.40 16.54
N SER A 138 -6.63 -18.89 15.59
CA SER A 138 -7.99 -18.41 15.31
C SER A 138 -9.04 -19.31 15.95
N LEU A 139 -10.12 -18.70 16.40
CA LEU A 139 -11.27 -19.37 17.00
C LEU A 139 -12.19 -19.94 15.91
N ILE A 140 -12.27 -21.26 15.79
CA ILE A 140 -13.08 -21.93 14.75
C ILE A 140 -14.43 -22.44 15.26
N GLN A 141 -14.57 -22.69 16.56
CA GLN A 141 -15.85 -23.05 17.18
C GLN A 141 -15.85 -22.59 18.64
N THR A 142 -16.81 -21.76 19.03
CA THR A 142 -16.81 -21.14 20.36
C THR A 142 -18.02 -21.53 21.21
N ASN A 143 -17.90 -21.33 22.52
CA ASN A 143 -18.97 -21.57 23.50
C ASN A 143 -19.49 -23.01 23.56
N VAL A 144 -18.63 -24.00 23.31
CA VAL A 144 -19.00 -25.41 23.47
C VAL A 144 -19.13 -25.69 24.97
N THR A 145 -20.36 -25.93 25.44
CA THR A 145 -20.66 -26.08 26.86
C THR A 145 -20.35 -27.51 27.33
N ALA A 146 -19.61 -27.63 28.42
CA ALA A 146 -19.38 -28.86 29.18
C ALA A 146 -19.90 -28.68 30.61
N ASP A 147 -20.07 -29.78 31.36
CA ASP A 147 -20.58 -29.67 32.74
C ASP A 147 -19.62 -28.92 33.69
N ASN A 148 -18.32 -29.00 33.39
CA ASN A 148 -17.25 -28.42 34.19
C ASN A 148 -16.53 -27.24 33.49
N GLY A 149 -17.17 -26.63 32.47
CA GLY A 149 -16.60 -25.45 31.82
C GLY A 149 -17.10 -25.15 30.41
N ILE A 150 -16.31 -24.36 29.68
CA ILE A 150 -16.53 -23.99 28.28
C ILE A 150 -15.29 -24.33 27.46
N ILE A 151 -15.50 -24.83 26.24
CA ILE A 151 -14.46 -25.07 25.25
C ILE A 151 -14.61 -24.08 24.09
N HIS A 152 -13.48 -23.48 23.70
CA HIS A 152 -13.32 -22.77 22.44
C HIS A 152 -12.30 -23.53 21.60
N VAL A 153 -12.68 -23.99 20.42
CA VAL A 153 -11.81 -24.74 19.52
C VAL A 153 -10.98 -23.76 18.69
N ILE A 154 -9.67 -24.03 18.58
CA ILE A 154 -8.71 -23.21 17.85
C ILE A 154 -7.99 -24.02 16.77
N ASP A 155 -7.52 -23.33 15.73
CA ASP A 155 -6.87 -23.93 14.56
C ASP A 155 -5.33 -23.97 14.62
N ARG A 156 -4.72 -23.31 15.60
CA ARG A 156 -3.30 -23.42 15.94
C ARG A 156 -3.11 -23.64 17.43
N VAL A 157 -1.91 -24.10 17.81
CA VAL A 157 -1.53 -24.35 19.20
C VAL A 157 -1.06 -23.03 19.81
N LEU A 158 -1.61 -22.65 20.97
CA LEU A 158 -1.09 -21.53 21.77
C LEU A 158 0.26 -21.89 22.37
N LEU A 159 1.25 -21.05 22.15
CA LEU A 159 2.62 -21.26 22.62
C LEU A 159 2.98 -20.25 23.73
N PRO A 160 3.44 -20.74 24.90
CA PRO A 160 3.79 -19.87 26.04
C PRO A 160 5.20 -19.28 25.95
N ILE A 161 5.95 -19.63 24.91
CA ILE A 161 7.34 -19.23 24.67
C ILE A 161 7.53 -18.98 23.18
N ASP A 162 8.50 -18.13 22.89
CA ASP A 162 9.12 -17.99 21.58
C ASP A 162 10.06 -19.19 21.32
N LEU A 163 9.78 -19.92 20.25
CA LEU A 163 10.50 -21.11 19.84
C LEU A 163 11.86 -20.69 19.22
N PRO A 164 12.97 -21.36 19.58
CA PRO A 164 14.27 -20.96 19.04
C PRO A 164 14.46 -21.49 17.61
N GLY A 165 14.81 -20.60 16.69
CA GLY A 165 15.29 -20.95 15.34
C GLY A 165 14.21 -21.07 14.27
N ASN A 166 13.00 -20.57 14.54
CA ASN A 166 11.92 -20.38 13.57
C ASN A 166 11.67 -18.90 13.25
N ASP A 167 12.61 -18.02 13.58
CA ASP A 167 12.55 -16.58 13.34
C ASP A 167 12.07 -16.27 11.91
N ALA A 168 10.97 -15.51 11.81
CA ALA A 168 10.43 -15.12 10.52
C ALA A 168 11.29 -14.01 9.88
N PRO A 169 11.38 -13.93 8.54
CA PRO A 169 11.96 -12.74 7.91
C PRO A 169 11.11 -11.49 8.21
N THR A 170 11.71 -10.30 8.17
CA THR A 170 10.94 -9.05 8.18
C THR A 170 10.11 -8.90 6.90
N ILE A 171 9.12 -8.00 6.88
CA ILE A 171 8.34 -7.68 5.66
C ILE A 171 9.29 -7.28 4.53
N ALA A 172 10.28 -6.42 4.80
CA ALA A 172 11.32 -6.08 3.84
C ALA A 172 12.11 -7.32 3.36
N GLY A 173 12.41 -8.26 4.27
CA GLY A 173 13.08 -9.53 3.93
C GLY A 173 12.25 -10.42 3.02
N ILE A 174 10.94 -10.50 3.24
CA ILE A 174 10.00 -11.23 2.37
C ILE A 174 10.01 -10.62 0.97
N VAL A 175 9.81 -9.31 0.87
CA VAL A 175 9.80 -8.60 -0.43
C VAL A 175 11.16 -8.71 -1.14
N ALA A 176 12.27 -8.57 -0.40
CA ALA A 176 13.62 -8.65 -0.96
C ALA A 176 14.06 -10.06 -1.40
N SER A 177 13.42 -11.11 -0.87
CA SER A 177 13.70 -12.50 -1.26
C SER A 177 13.28 -12.82 -2.71
N SER A 178 12.57 -11.90 -3.35
CA SER A 178 11.99 -11.99 -4.69
C SER A 178 12.98 -11.97 -5.86
N GLY A 179 14.23 -11.60 -5.66
CA GLY A 179 15.24 -11.61 -6.73
C GLY A 179 15.35 -10.27 -7.47
N ALA A 180 15.41 -10.32 -8.81
CA ALA A 180 15.68 -9.16 -9.68
C ALA A 180 14.87 -9.27 -10.97
N PHE A 181 14.60 -8.14 -11.64
CA PHE A 181 13.75 -8.03 -12.83
C PHE A 181 13.83 -9.25 -13.75
N ASP A 182 12.78 -10.06 -13.75
CA ASP A 182 12.70 -11.26 -14.54
C ASP A 182 11.39 -11.38 -15.35
N ARG A 183 10.71 -12.52 -15.32
CA ARG A 183 9.40 -12.72 -15.98
C ARG A 183 8.41 -13.44 -15.06
N ASN A 184 8.79 -13.66 -13.81
CA ASN A 184 8.04 -14.39 -12.84
C ASN A 184 7.06 -13.43 -12.16
N GLY A 185 5.93 -13.14 -12.79
CA GLY A 185 4.95 -12.18 -12.22
C GLY A 185 4.33 -12.52 -10.84
N ALA A 186 4.80 -13.56 -10.15
CA ALA A 186 4.43 -13.93 -8.79
C ALA A 186 5.38 -13.39 -7.71
N ASP A 187 6.54 -12.85 -8.07
CA ASP A 187 7.46 -12.21 -7.12
C ASP A 187 7.20 -10.70 -6.99
N PHE A 188 8.09 -10.00 -6.27
CA PHE A 188 7.89 -8.64 -5.74
C PHE A 188 9.03 -7.69 -6.09
N ASP A 189 9.73 -7.88 -7.20
CA ASP A 189 10.88 -7.05 -7.51
C ASP A 189 10.50 -5.60 -7.91
N LEU A 190 9.33 -5.41 -8.52
CA LEU A 190 8.78 -4.07 -8.79
C LEU A 190 8.37 -3.38 -7.50
N LEU A 191 7.77 -4.13 -6.56
CA LEU A 191 7.45 -3.62 -5.23
C LEU A 191 8.73 -3.22 -4.49
N LEU A 192 9.77 -4.06 -4.54
CA LEU A 192 11.06 -3.77 -3.91
C LEU A 192 11.67 -2.48 -4.47
N ALA A 193 11.68 -2.32 -5.80
CA ALA A 193 12.18 -1.11 -6.44
C ALA A 193 11.39 0.14 -6.04
N ALA A 194 10.06 0.04 -5.97
CA ALA A 194 9.18 1.11 -5.53
C ALA A 194 9.44 1.52 -4.07
N VAL A 195 9.51 0.55 -3.16
CA VAL A 195 9.80 0.77 -1.73
C VAL A 195 11.18 1.40 -1.52
N GLN A 196 12.17 0.98 -2.28
CA GLN A 196 13.52 1.56 -2.24
C GLN A 196 13.54 3.00 -2.76
N ALA A 197 12.86 3.28 -3.88
CA ALA A 197 12.77 4.62 -4.44
C ALA A 197 12.08 5.60 -3.46
N ALA A 198 11.03 5.17 -2.77
CA ALA A 198 10.33 5.96 -1.77
C ALA A 198 11.07 6.05 -0.41
N GLY A 199 12.21 5.38 -0.24
CA GLY A 199 12.96 5.38 1.02
C GLY A 199 12.27 4.63 2.18
N LEU A 200 11.30 3.75 1.89
CA LEU A 200 10.49 3.05 2.90
C LEU A 200 11.08 1.70 3.36
N ALA A 201 12.16 1.24 2.73
CA ALA A 201 12.79 -0.05 3.05
C ALA A 201 13.22 -0.15 4.53
N GLY A 202 13.64 0.96 5.14
CA GLY A 202 14.00 1.01 6.56
C GLY A 202 12.79 0.77 7.47
N ALA A 203 11.64 1.37 7.16
CA ALA A 203 10.41 1.21 7.94
C ALA A 203 9.86 -0.23 7.87
N LEU A 204 9.92 -0.86 6.69
CA LEU A 204 9.50 -2.25 6.51
C LEU A 204 10.48 -3.28 7.12
N ASN A 205 11.67 -2.84 7.52
CA ASN A 205 12.68 -3.69 8.17
C ASN A 205 12.79 -3.43 9.68
N ASP A 206 11.95 -2.56 10.24
CA ASP A 206 11.93 -2.28 11.67
C ASP A 206 11.33 -3.48 12.43
N PRO A 207 12.09 -4.19 13.27
CA PRO A 207 11.59 -5.36 14.00
C PRO A 207 10.56 -5.01 15.08
N ASP A 208 10.51 -3.75 15.53
CA ASP A 208 9.54 -3.30 16.54
C ASP A 208 8.20 -2.86 15.90
N ALA A 209 8.10 -2.91 14.57
CA ALA A 209 6.89 -2.58 13.86
C ALA A 209 5.85 -3.71 13.97
N ASP A 210 4.58 -3.32 13.95
CA ASP A 210 3.43 -4.22 13.97
C ASP A 210 2.50 -3.79 12.83
N LEU A 211 2.66 -4.44 11.66
CA LEU A 211 2.10 -3.96 10.40
C LEU A 211 1.44 -5.08 9.60
N THR A 212 0.44 -4.71 8.81
CA THR A 212 -0.10 -5.53 7.73
C THR A 212 0.27 -4.92 6.39
N ALA A 213 1.02 -5.64 5.58
CA ALA A 213 1.36 -5.22 4.22
C ALA A 213 0.50 -5.95 3.19
N PHE A 214 -0.24 -5.20 2.38
CA PHE A 214 -0.90 -5.71 1.19
C PHE A 214 0.06 -5.59 0.00
N ALA A 215 0.83 -6.65 -0.27
CA ALA A 215 1.91 -6.65 -1.24
C ALA A 215 1.39 -6.99 -2.66
N PRO A 216 1.34 -6.03 -3.60
CA PRO A 216 1.09 -6.33 -5.00
C PRO A 216 2.27 -7.10 -5.58
N ASN A 217 1.99 -8.20 -6.28
CA ASN A 217 3.01 -8.91 -7.05
C ASN A 217 3.31 -8.20 -8.39
N ASP A 218 4.29 -8.70 -9.12
CA ASP A 218 4.73 -8.03 -10.35
C ASP A 218 3.68 -8.12 -11.48
N ALA A 219 2.83 -9.16 -11.48
CA ALA A 219 1.66 -9.23 -12.34
C ALA A 219 0.63 -8.11 -12.04
N ALA A 220 0.47 -7.70 -10.78
CA ALA A 220 -0.40 -6.61 -10.36
C ALA A 220 0.10 -5.27 -10.91
N PHE A 221 1.39 -4.96 -10.77
CA PHE A 221 2.00 -3.76 -11.35
C PHE A 221 1.90 -3.73 -12.88
N LEU A 222 2.14 -4.87 -13.54
CA LEU A 222 1.96 -4.98 -14.98
C LEU A 222 0.49 -4.79 -15.40
N GLY A 223 -0.44 -5.26 -14.56
CA GLY A 223 -1.88 -5.03 -14.71
C GLY A 223 -2.22 -3.54 -14.65
N LEU A 224 -1.71 -2.82 -13.65
CA LEU A 224 -1.86 -1.36 -13.53
C LEU A 224 -1.28 -0.64 -14.74
N ALA A 225 -0.04 -0.97 -15.15
CA ALA A 225 0.59 -0.34 -16.30
C ALA A 225 -0.27 -0.49 -17.57
N ARG A 226 -0.85 -1.68 -17.80
CA ARG A 226 -1.75 -1.93 -18.93
C ARG A 226 -3.07 -1.18 -18.82
N ALA A 227 -3.63 -1.06 -17.62
CA ALA A 227 -4.82 -0.24 -17.39
C ALA A 227 -4.58 1.23 -17.74
N LEU A 228 -3.36 1.70 -17.52
CA LEU A 228 -2.89 3.04 -17.91
C LEU A 228 -2.45 3.14 -19.39
N GLY A 229 -2.53 2.07 -20.18
CA GLY A 229 -2.23 2.12 -21.63
C GLY A 229 -0.86 1.59 -22.06
N PHE A 230 -0.08 0.98 -21.15
CA PHE A 230 1.17 0.31 -21.49
C PHE A 230 0.95 -0.88 -22.44
N LYS A 231 1.70 -0.91 -23.54
CA LYS A 231 1.63 -1.96 -24.58
C LYS A 231 2.79 -2.96 -24.55
N GLY A 232 3.76 -2.77 -23.66
CA GLY A 232 4.91 -3.66 -23.52
C GLY A 232 4.60 -4.90 -22.69
N GLY A 233 5.64 -5.70 -22.41
CA GLY A 233 5.49 -6.97 -21.69
C GLY A 233 6.66 -7.37 -20.79
N SER A 234 7.65 -6.50 -20.58
CA SER A 234 8.69 -6.72 -19.56
C SER A 234 8.42 -5.87 -18.33
N GLU A 235 8.80 -6.38 -17.16
CA GLU A 235 8.69 -5.71 -15.86
C GLU A 235 9.47 -4.39 -15.84
N GLU A 236 10.73 -4.40 -16.29
CA GLU A 236 11.55 -3.18 -16.38
C GLU A 236 10.88 -2.05 -17.20
N ALA A 237 10.24 -2.40 -18.32
CA ALA A 237 9.55 -1.42 -19.15
C ALA A 237 8.22 -0.98 -18.54
N ALA A 238 7.53 -1.87 -17.82
CA ALA A 238 6.33 -1.53 -17.08
C ALA A 238 6.66 -0.59 -15.90
N PHE A 239 7.76 -0.85 -15.17
CA PHE A 239 8.25 0.02 -14.12
C PHE A 239 8.55 1.43 -14.65
N GLY A 240 9.35 1.52 -15.71
CA GLY A 240 9.65 2.80 -16.34
C GLY A 240 8.40 3.54 -16.83
N TYR A 241 7.40 2.81 -17.32
CA TYR A 241 6.10 3.37 -17.69
C TYR A 241 5.33 3.90 -16.48
N LEU A 242 5.29 3.14 -15.37
CA LEU A 242 4.62 3.55 -14.13
C LEU A 242 5.30 4.77 -13.50
N VAL A 243 6.63 4.86 -13.54
CA VAL A 243 7.36 6.05 -13.07
C VAL A 243 6.94 7.28 -13.89
N ARG A 244 6.92 7.18 -15.23
CA ARG A 244 6.43 8.25 -16.10
C ARG A 244 4.97 8.60 -15.80
N ALA A 245 4.15 7.59 -15.53
CA ALA A 245 2.75 7.80 -15.18
C ALA A 245 2.60 8.57 -13.86
N LEU A 246 3.38 8.23 -12.84
CA LEU A 246 3.37 8.96 -11.56
C LEU A 246 3.87 10.40 -11.74
N THR A 247 4.89 10.62 -12.57
CA THR A 247 5.36 11.98 -12.91
C THR A 247 4.28 12.76 -13.64
N LEU A 248 3.52 12.13 -14.54
CA LEU A 248 2.42 12.79 -15.22
C LEU A 248 1.26 13.12 -14.27
N LEU A 249 0.92 12.19 -13.35
CA LEU A 249 -0.09 12.39 -12.32
C LEU A 249 0.31 13.46 -11.29
N SER A 250 1.61 13.69 -11.06
CA SER A 250 2.12 14.79 -10.23
C SER A 250 2.21 16.12 -10.99
N GLY A 251 1.74 16.20 -12.24
CA GLY A 251 1.82 17.42 -13.04
C GLY A 251 3.20 17.69 -13.63
N GLY A 252 4.06 16.67 -13.71
CA GLY A 252 5.45 16.78 -14.16
C GLY A 252 6.45 17.03 -13.03
N GLU A 253 6.04 16.92 -11.77
CA GLU A 253 6.89 17.09 -10.58
C GLU A 253 7.48 15.75 -10.11
N ASP A 254 8.26 15.80 -9.02
CA ASP A 254 8.82 14.58 -8.40
C ASP A 254 7.71 13.56 -8.11
N PRO A 255 7.78 12.33 -8.65
CA PRO A 255 6.77 11.30 -8.41
C PRO A 255 6.87 10.66 -7.01
N ILE A 256 7.97 10.87 -6.27
CA ILE A 256 8.23 10.18 -5.00
C ILE A 256 7.16 10.45 -3.92
N PRO A 257 6.64 11.67 -3.71
CA PRO A 257 5.54 11.90 -2.76
C PRO A 257 4.29 11.08 -3.10
N LEU A 258 3.86 11.06 -4.36
CA LEU A 258 2.70 10.27 -4.79
C LEU A 258 2.96 8.76 -4.66
N LEU A 259 4.17 8.30 -4.99
CA LEU A 259 4.56 6.92 -4.77
C LEU A 259 4.52 6.54 -3.29
N THR A 260 4.96 7.43 -2.41
CA THR A 260 4.94 7.24 -0.95
C THR A 260 3.50 7.14 -0.44
N ASP A 261 2.60 7.98 -0.93
CA ASP A 261 1.17 7.91 -0.60
C ASP A 261 0.56 6.57 -1.04
N ILE A 262 0.84 6.13 -2.27
CA ILE A 262 0.39 4.82 -2.77
C ILE A 262 0.93 3.69 -1.88
N LEU A 263 2.23 3.67 -1.60
CA LEU A 263 2.84 2.58 -0.82
C LEU A 263 2.35 2.56 0.63
N THR A 264 2.14 3.71 1.27
CA THR A 264 1.58 3.79 2.63
C THR A 264 0.09 3.46 2.68
N TYR A 265 -0.64 3.60 1.57
CA TYR A 265 -2.01 3.10 1.43
C TYR A 265 -2.09 1.56 1.34
N HIS A 266 -0.99 0.89 0.97
CA HIS A 266 -0.88 -0.58 1.00
C HIS A 266 -0.51 -1.16 2.37
N VAL A 267 -0.30 -0.32 3.38
CA VAL A 267 0.09 -0.76 4.71
C VAL A 267 -0.98 -0.35 5.71
N ALA A 268 -1.42 -1.29 6.54
CA ALA A 268 -2.28 -1.06 7.69
C ALA A 268 -1.48 -1.23 8.99
N PRO A 269 -1.84 -0.52 10.06
CA PRO A 269 -1.29 -0.81 11.39
C PRO A 269 -1.80 -2.17 11.88
N GLU A 270 -1.05 -2.76 12.82
CA GLU A 270 -1.31 -4.05 13.46
C GLU A 270 -1.13 -5.26 12.53
N SER A 271 -0.81 -6.41 13.11
CA SER A 271 -0.66 -7.69 12.42
C SER A 271 -2.01 -8.37 12.22
N LEU A 272 -2.72 -7.99 11.17
CA LEU A 272 -4.05 -8.49 10.86
C LEU A 272 -3.95 -9.75 10.01
N GLN A 273 -4.35 -10.89 10.59
CA GLN A 273 -4.55 -12.12 9.82
C GLN A 273 -5.73 -11.97 8.86
N SER A 274 -5.79 -12.81 7.83
CA SER A 274 -6.85 -12.82 6.83
C SER A 274 -8.22 -13.00 7.46
N SER A 275 -8.33 -13.73 8.56
CA SER A 275 -9.58 -13.86 9.32
C SER A 275 -10.06 -12.52 9.90
N GLN A 276 -9.15 -11.65 10.34
CA GLN A 276 -9.44 -10.31 10.87
C GLN A 276 -9.69 -9.31 9.74
N VAL A 277 -8.82 -9.31 8.72
CA VAL A 277 -9.02 -8.57 7.47
C VAL A 277 -10.39 -8.91 6.90
N LEU A 278 -10.77 -10.19 6.87
CA LEU A 278 -12.02 -10.68 6.31
C LEU A 278 -13.25 -10.49 7.23
N ALA A 279 -13.08 -10.00 8.45
CA ALA A 279 -14.16 -9.76 9.41
C ALA A 279 -14.60 -8.29 9.53
N THR A 280 -13.75 -7.32 9.16
CA THR A 280 -14.07 -5.88 9.25
C THR A 280 -14.71 -5.34 7.98
N ASP A 281 -15.51 -4.28 7.97
CA ASP A 281 -15.98 -3.67 6.70
C ASP A 281 -14.95 -2.70 6.10
N SER A 282 -14.03 -2.20 6.93
CA SER A 282 -13.05 -1.17 6.56
C SER A 282 -11.75 -1.37 7.32
N ILE A 283 -10.62 -1.07 6.68
CA ILE A 283 -9.27 -1.23 7.22
C ILE A 283 -8.58 0.13 7.18
N ALA A 284 -8.07 0.61 8.31
CA ALA A 284 -7.28 1.84 8.34
C ALA A 284 -5.90 1.61 7.68
N THR A 285 -5.40 2.60 6.94
CA THR A 285 -4.07 2.54 6.32
C THR A 285 -3.12 3.55 6.96
N LEU A 286 -1.81 3.38 6.75
CA LEU A 286 -0.80 4.33 7.22
C LEU A 286 -0.86 5.68 6.49
N LEU A 287 -1.47 5.75 5.31
CA LEU A 287 -1.79 7.02 4.64
C LEU A 287 -2.83 7.85 5.44
N GLY A 288 -3.59 7.22 6.33
CA GLY A 288 -4.64 7.85 7.13
C GLY A 288 -6.03 7.80 6.49
N THR A 289 -6.16 7.17 5.31
CA THR A 289 -7.44 6.79 4.68
C THR A 289 -7.73 5.31 4.93
N SER A 290 -8.94 4.86 4.59
CA SER A 290 -9.34 3.47 4.77
C SER A 290 -9.50 2.72 3.44
N LEU A 291 -9.33 1.40 3.51
CA LEU A 291 -9.67 0.43 2.47
C LEU A 291 -11.00 -0.20 2.82
N ASP A 292 -11.96 -0.14 1.92
CA ASP A 292 -13.23 -0.85 2.07
C ASP A 292 -13.08 -2.28 1.53
N ARG A 293 -14.09 -3.13 1.76
CA ARG A 293 -14.04 -4.53 1.30
C ARG A 293 -15.32 -4.98 0.61
N ASN A 294 -15.16 -5.90 -0.32
CA ASN A 294 -16.25 -6.59 -0.98
C ASN A 294 -15.90 -8.07 -1.17
N GLY A 295 -16.24 -8.90 -0.19
CA GLY A 295 -15.83 -10.30 -0.14
C GLY A 295 -14.32 -10.43 0.09
N THR A 296 -13.61 -11.08 -0.83
CA THR A 296 -12.14 -11.21 -0.81
C THR A 296 -11.43 -10.07 -1.53
N LYS A 297 -12.18 -9.08 -2.01
CA LYS A 297 -11.64 -7.91 -2.70
C LYS A 297 -11.45 -6.75 -1.73
N LEU A 298 -10.34 -6.05 -1.89
CA LEU A 298 -10.06 -4.74 -1.30
C LEU A 298 -10.57 -3.68 -2.27
N VAL A 299 -11.33 -2.73 -1.75
CA VAL A 299 -11.91 -1.62 -2.50
C VAL A 299 -11.12 -0.37 -2.15
N ASP A 300 -10.44 0.17 -3.16
CA ASP A 300 -9.68 1.40 -3.04
C ASP A 300 -10.50 2.63 -3.46
N ALA A 301 -9.84 3.78 -3.61
CA ALA A 301 -10.51 5.01 -3.98
C ALA A 301 -10.71 5.18 -5.49
N ASP A 302 -10.17 4.30 -6.33
CA ASP A 302 -10.28 4.38 -7.79
C ASP A 302 -11.29 3.36 -8.34
N PRO A 303 -12.50 3.79 -8.73
CA PRO A 303 -13.54 2.86 -9.20
C PRO A 303 -13.31 2.31 -10.61
N GLN A 304 -12.31 2.81 -11.34
CA GLN A 304 -12.04 2.44 -12.73
C GLN A 304 -10.97 1.36 -12.83
N ILE A 305 -10.10 1.26 -11.83
CA ILE A 305 -9.12 0.18 -11.74
C ILE A 305 -9.77 -1.01 -11.01
N PRO A 306 -9.60 -2.26 -11.51
CA PRO A 306 -10.17 -3.42 -10.86
C PRO A 306 -9.69 -3.59 -9.42
N ASN A 307 -10.63 -3.59 -8.47
CA ASN A 307 -10.40 -3.89 -7.06
C ASN A 307 -9.55 -5.17 -6.86
N PRO A 308 -8.38 -5.07 -6.19
CA PRO A 308 -7.49 -6.19 -5.92
C PRO A 308 -8.13 -7.25 -5.05
N SER A 309 -7.75 -8.51 -5.25
CA SER A 309 -8.15 -9.67 -4.45
C SER A 309 -6.95 -10.21 -3.67
N LEU A 310 -7.21 -10.75 -2.47
CA LEU A 310 -6.21 -11.51 -1.73
C LEU A 310 -5.93 -12.85 -2.47
N ILE A 311 -4.67 -13.11 -2.84
CA ILE A 311 -4.27 -14.32 -3.59
C ILE A 311 -3.35 -15.26 -2.80
N ALA A 312 -2.58 -14.73 -1.86
CA ALA A 312 -1.90 -15.50 -0.82
C ALA A 312 -1.99 -14.70 0.48
N THR A 313 -2.36 -15.34 1.57
CA THR A 313 -2.64 -14.66 2.84
C THR A 313 -1.78 -15.21 3.95
N ASP A 314 -1.68 -14.44 5.03
CA ASP A 314 -1.11 -14.89 6.30
C ASP A 314 0.36 -15.32 6.16
N ILE A 315 1.14 -14.59 5.35
CA ILE A 315 2.58 -14.79 5.30
C ILE A 315 3.17 -14.08 6.51
N GLN A 316 3.61 -14.87 7.49
CA GLN A 316 4.19 -14.36 8.73
C GLN A 316 5.51 -13.65 8.48
N ALA A 317 5.66 -12.48 9.12
CA ALA A 317 6.89 -11.71 9.17
C ALA A 317 7.23 -11.39 10.64
N ALA A 318 8.52 -11.20 10.94
CA ALA A 318 8.95 -10.85 12.31
C ALA A 318 8.37 -9.51 12.81
N ASN A 319 7.95 -8.64 11.89
CA ASN A 319 7.34 -7.34 12.17
C ASN A 319 5.94 -7.19 11.55
N GLY A 320 5.27 -8.32 11.35
CA GLY A 320 3.83 -8.37 11.11
C GLY A 320 3.38 -9.40 10.07
N ILE A 321 2.43 -9.03 9.20
CA ILE A 321 1.82 -9.97 8.25
C ILE A 321 1.83 -9.40 6.83
N VAL A 322 2.15 -10.26 5.87
CA VAL A 322 2.03 -9.94 4.44
C VAL A 322 0.85 -10.71 3.82
N HIS A 323 -0.02 -9.98 3.13
CA HIS A 323 -1.02 -10.53 2.22
C HIS A 323 -0.68 -10.12 0.79
N VAL A 324 -0.60 -11.08 -0.11
CA VAL A 324 -0.34 -10.86 -1.53
C VAL A 324 -1.64 -10.51 -2.24
N ILE A 325 -1.60 -9.45 -3.05
CA ILE A 325 -2.75 -8.97 -3.83
C ILE A 325 -2.46 -8.98 -5.34
N ASP A 326 -3.51 -9.14 -6.16
CA ASP A 326 -3.43 -9.22 -7.63
C ASP A 326 -3.67 -7.88 -8.35
N GLY A 327 -3.68 -6.77 -7.62
CA GLY A 327 -3.81 -5.41 -8.15
C GLY A 327 -3.12 -4.40 -7.23
N VAL A 328 -2.93 -3.18 -7.72
CA VAL A 328 -2.33 -2.08 -6.94
C VAL A 328 -3.45 -1.22 -6.38
N LEU A 329 -3.40 -0.93 -5.08
CA LEU A 329 -4.37 -0.08 -4.38
C LEU A 329 -4.06 1.40 -4.63
N ILE A 330 -5.05 2.16 -5.10
CA ILE A 330 -4.87 3.58 -5.43
C ILE A 330 -5.61 4.48 -4.42
N PRO A 331 -4.93 5.45 -3.78
CA PRO A 331 -5.51 6.25 -2.69
C PRO A 331 -6.44 7.38 -3.14
N ALA A 332 -6.56 7.62 -4.45
CA ALA A 332 -7.45 8.60 -5.01
C ALA A 332 -8.04 8.09 -6.32
N ASN A 333 -9.23 8.57 -6.67
CA ASN A 333 -9.72 8.42 -8.03
C ASN A 333 -8.82 9.26 -8.97
N ILE A 334 -7.94 8.57 -9.69
CA ILE A 334 -6.97 9.17 -10.62
C ILE A 334 -7.51 9.17 -12.06
N LEU A 335 -8.59 8.43 -12.36
CA LEU A 335 -9.17 8.35 -13.71
C LEU A 335 -10.55 9.06 -13.85
N ARG A 336 -10.93 9.93 -12.90
CA ARG A 336 -12.20 10.66 -12.61
C ARG A 336 -13.36 10.82 -13.63
N SER A 337 -13.28 10.48 -14.92
CA SER A 337 -14.40 10.58 -15.87
C SER A 337 -15.33 9.36 -15.86
N ASN A 338 -16.64 9.59 -15.95
CA ASN A 338 -17.70 8.57 -15.87
C ASN A 338 -18.70 8.60 -17.04
N GLY A 339 -18.30 9.07 -18.22
CA GLY A 339 -19.15 9.18 -19.42
C GLY A 339 -18.42 8.80 -20.72
N SER A 340 -19.15 8.68 -21.83
CA SER A 340 -18.63 8.13 -23.10
C SER A 340 -17.44 8.92 -23.66
N ASN A 341 -16.32 8.23 -23.95
CA ASN A 341 -14.95 8.76 -24.15
C ASN A 341 -14.23 8.83 -22.80
N ASP A 342 -13.48 7.79 -22.48
CA ASP A 342 -12.64 7.66 -21.30
C ASP A 342 -11.60 8.79 -21.16
N VAL A 343 -11.10 8.99 -19.94
CA VAL A 343 -9.86 9.75 -19.69
C VAL A 343 -8.77 9.19 -20.59
N ASP A 344 -8.23 10.02 -21.49
CA ASP A 344 -7.10 9.63 -22.31
C ASP A 344 -5.82 9.75 -21.45
N PHE A 345 -5.32 8.60 -20.98
CA PHE A 345 -3.99 8.50 -20.39
C PHE A 345 -2.98 8.15 -21.48
N ILE A 346 -2.26 9.16 -21.97
CA ILE A 346 -1.35 9.02 -23.09
C ILE A 346 0.07 9.25 -22.60
N ILE A 347 0.90 8.24 -22.75
CA ILE A 347 2.35 8.36 -22.61
C ILE A 347 2.96 7.89 -23.93
N ASP A 348 3.41 8.83 -24.74
CA ASP A 348 3.99 8.55 -26.04
C ASP A 348 5.51 8.24 -25.95
N GLY A 349 6.03 7.69 -27.04
CA GLY A 349 7.40 7.24 -27.17
C GLY A 349 8.31 8.22 -27.91
N ALA A 350 9.42 7.71 -28.43
CA ALA A 350 10.46 8.54 -29.04
C ALA A 350 10.20 8.94 -30.51
N ARG A 351 8.96 9.24 -30.89
CA ARG A 351 8.62 9.68 -32.26
C ARG A 351 7.79 10.95 -32.19
N ALA A 352 8.07 11.87 -33.12
CA ALA A 352 7.21 13.01 -33.36
C ALA A 352 5.78 12.57 -33.68
N SER A 353 4.84 13.07 -32.91
CA SER A 353 3.47 12.61 -32.85
C SER A 353 2.48 13.76 -33.01
N ARG A 354 1.26 13.39 -33.43
CA ARG A 354 0.10 14.28 -33.41
C ARG A 354 -0.90 13.68 -32.44
N ILE A 355 -1.00 14.29 -31.27
CA ILE A 355 -1.92 13.92 -30.20
C ILE A 355 -3.09 14.91 -30.25
N VAL A 356 -4.29 14.37 -30.31
CA VAL A 356 -5.53 15.15 -30.24
C VAL A 356 -6.47 14.34 -29.39
N THR A 357 -6.76 14.84 -28.20
CA THR A 357 -7.76 14.24 -27.31
C THR A 357 -9.11 14.93 -27.53
N GLY A 358 -10.09 14.50 -26.74
CA GLY A 358 -11.50 14.79 -26.96
C GLY A 358 -12.06 15.84 -26.02
N ALA A 359 -13.22 15.54 -25.48
CA ALA A 359 -13.74 16.21 -24.32
C ALA A 359 -13.54 15.24 -23.16
N ASP A 360 -12.77 15.64 -22.14
CA ASP A 360 -12.64 15.12 -20.78
C ASP A 360 -11.31 15.60 -20.18
N ASN A 361 -11.04 15.31 -18.89
CA ASN A 361 -9.74 15.61 -18.31
C ASN A 361 -8.73 14.56 -18.77
N ASP A 362 -7.68 14.98 -19.46
CA ASP A 362 -6.68 14.10 -20.05
C ASP A 362 -5.31 14.24 -19.38
N TRP A 363 -4.54 13.16 -19.41
CA TRP A 363 -3.15 13.13 -18.97
C TRP A 363 -2.27 12.76 -20.14
N ILE A 364 -1.43 13.68 -20.59
CA ILE A 364 -0.66 13.54 -21.81
C ILE A 364 0.83 13.79 -21.53
N ASP A 365 1.67 12.82 -21.87
CA ASP A 365 3.13 12.95 -21.99
C ASP A 365 3.51 12.68 -23.46
N GLY A 366 3.92 13.74 -24.17
CA GLY A 366 4.39 13.68 -25.57
C GLY A 366 5.71 12.90 -25.73
N GLY A 367 6.50 12.79 -24.66
CA GLY A 367 7.72 12.02 -24.64
C GLY A 367 8.88 12.75 -25.30
N ALA A 368 9.28 12.33 -26.49
CA ALA A 368 10.47 12.90 -27.13
C ALA A 368 10.23 13.21 -28.61
N ASN A 369 11.03 14.16 -29.12
CA ASN A 369 10.94 14.83 -30.42
C ASN A 369 9.82 15.87 -30.49
N ALA A 370 9.70 16.54 -31.63
CA ALA A 370 8.73 17.63 -31.82
C ALA A 370 7.30 17.11 -32.01
N ASP A 371 6.48 17.32 -31.00
CA ASP A 371 5.10 16.87 -30.94
C ASP A 371 4.08 17.99 -31.20
N ARG A 372 2.88 17.57 -31.61
CA ARG A 372 1.72 18.46 -31.79
C ARG A 372 0.56 17.94 -30.96
N ILE A 373 0.27 18.63 -29.86
CA ILE A 373 -0.68 18.19 -28.85
C ILE A 373 -1.85 19.19 -28.79
N HIS A 374 -3.07 18.65 -28.81
CA HIS A 374 -4.32 19.36 -28.55
C HIS A 374 -5.09 18.56 -27.51
N ALA A 375 -5.23 19.10 -26.29
CA ALA A 375 -5.90 18.44 -25.18
C ALA A 375 -7.43 18.59 -25.19
N GLY A 376 -7.97 19.44 -26.08
CA GLY A 376 -9.40 19.47 -26.32
C GLY A 376 -10.17 20.23 -25.23
N SER A 377 -11.08 19.58 -24.52
CA SER A 377 -11.81 20.28 -23.44
C SER A 377 -11.83 19.46 -22.17
N GLY A 378 -11.49 20.06 -21.05
CA GLY A 378 -11.23 19.33 -19.82
C GLY A 378 -10.35 20.17 -18.91
N ASN A 379 -10.01 19.66 -17.75
CA ASN A 379 -8.89 20.19 -16.99
C ASN A 379 -7.72 19.25 -17.23
N ASP A 380 -6.88 19.58 -18.20
CA ASP A 380 -5.90 18.66 -18.74
C ASP A 380 -4.52 18.84 -18.10
N VAL A 381 -3.74 17.76 -18.05
CA VAL A 381 -2.33 17.79 -17.68
C VAL A 381 -1.51 17.36 -18.88
N VAL A 382 -0.71 18.28 -19.40
CA VAL A 382 0.07 18.05 -20.62
C VAL A 382 1.54 18.35 -20.39
N LEU A 383 2.38 17.36 -20.64
CA LEU A 383 3.83 17.45 -20.68
C LEU A 383 4.28 17.23 -22.13
N GLY A 384 4.87 18.24 -22.76
CA GLY A 384 5.43 18.11 -24.12
C GLY A 384 6.62 17.15 -24.14
N GLY A 385 7.49 17.27 -23.15
CA GLY A 385 8.64 16.39 -22.95
C GLY A 385 9.89 17.00 -23.57
N ARG A 386 10.64 16.24 -24.35
CA ARG A 386 11.82 16.75 -25.07
C ARG A 386 11.46 17.03 -26.50
N GLY A 387 11.69 18.21 -27.04
CA GLY A 387 11.27 18.44 -28.40
C GLY A 387 11.34 19.87 -28.86
N ALA A 388 10.40 20.21 -29.72
CA ALA A 388 10.12 21.57 -30.13
C ALA A 388 8.64 21.56 -30.42
N ASP A 389 7.89 21.58 -29.34
CA ASP A 389 6.53 21.09 -29.27
C ASP A 389 5.54 22.20 -29.54
N THR A 390 4.38 21.83 -30.05
CA THR A 390 3.26 22.75 -30.22
C THR A 390 2.09 22.21 -29.44
N ILE A 391 1.75 22.88 -28.34
CA ILE A 391 0.82 22.37 -27.33
C ILE A 391 -0.33 23.36 -27.16
N GLY A 392 -1.56 22.85 -27.17
CA GLY A 392 -2.77 23.56 -26.74
C GLY A 392 -3.49 22.79 -25.65
N GLY A 393 -3.68 23.41 -24.48
CA GLY A 393 -4.62 22.93 -23.45
C GLY A 393 -6.09 23.07 -23.90
N ASP A 394 -6.35 24.08 -24.73
CA ASP A 394 -7.63 24.34 -25.37
C ASP A 394 -8.72 24.84 -24.41
N ALA A 395 -9.59 24.02 -23.82
CA ALA A 395 -10.72 24.53 -23.03
C ALA A 395 -10.89 23.87 -21.66
N GLY A 396 -10.59 24.62 -20.61
CA GLY A 396 -10.86 24.31 -19.22
C GLY A 396 -9.67 24.77 -18.39
N ARG A 397 -9.43 24.19 -17.22
CA ARG A 397 -8.34 24.64 -16.33
C ARG A 397 -7.14 23.71 -16.48
N ASP A 398 -6.21 24.11 -17.34
CA ASP A 398 -5.15 23.21 -17.80
C ASP A 398 -3.82 23.46 -17.07
N LEU A 399 -3.03 22.40 -16.93
CA LEU A 399 -1.61 22.46 -16.60
C LEU A 399 -0.82 22.02 -17.82
N VAL A 400 -0.08 22.95 -18.42
CA VAL A 400 0.63 22.71 -19.69
C VAL A 400 2.10 23.06 -19.52
N ARG A 401 2.99 22.07 -19.64
CA ARG A 401 4.44 22.22 -19.64
C ARG A 401 5.03 21.86 -21.00
N GLY A 402 5.82 22.76 -21.59
CA GLY A 402 6.56 22.52 -22.84
C GLY A 402 7.63 21.45 -22.65
N GLY A 403 8.57 21.71 -21.73
CA GLY A 403 9.63 20.77 -21.37
C GLY A 403 10.97 21.24 -21.92
N ASP A 404 11.79 20.33 -22.44
CA ASP A 404 13.08 20.71 -23.05
C ASP A 404 12.86 21.10 -24.51
N GLY A 405 13.28 22.28 -24.93
CA GLY A 405 13.45 22.60 -26.33
C GLY A 405 13.04 24.00 -26.77
N ARG A 406 12.22 24.09 -27.82
CA ARG A 406 11.71 25.38 -28.28
C ARG A 406 10.25 25.23 -28.61
N ASP A 407 9.43 25.56 -27.64
CA ASP A 407 8.05 25.18 -27.60
C ASP A 407 7.13 26.37 -27.89
N VAL A 408 5.94 26.01 -28.37
CA VAL A 408 4.82 26.92 -28.54
C VAL A 408 3.70 26.38 -27.67
N VAL A 409 3.53 26.99 -26.49
CA VAL A 409 2.57 26.55 -25.48
C VAL A 409 1.41 27.53 -25.42
N ARG A 410 0.20 26.99 -25.51
CA ARG A 410 -1.05 27.75 -25.36
C ARG A 410 -1.91 27.10 -24.29
N GLY A 411 -2.24 27.85 -23.23
CA GLY A 411 -3.22 27.45 -22.20
C GLY A 411 -4.58 27.26 -22.86
N GLY A 412 -5.24 28.36 -23.23
CA GLY A 412 -6.48 28.29 -23.99
C GLY A 412 -7.57 29.10 -23.32
N ALA A 413 -8.66 28.46 -22.93
CA ALA A 413 -9.78 29.10 -22.27
C ALA A 413 -10.01 28.50 -20.89
N GLY A 414 -9.74 29.26 -19.84
CA GLY A 414 -10.01 28.85 -18.47
C GLY A 414 -9.15 29.57 -17.47
N ALA A 415 -8.38 28.88 -16.64
CA ALA A 415 -7.48 29.52 -15.68
C ALA A 415 -6.20 28.71 -15.61
N ASP A 416 -5.37 28.87 -16.63
CA ASP A 416 -4.38 27.86 -16.98
C ASP A 416 -3.05 28.10 -16.26
N THR A 417 -2.29 27.03 -16.06
CA THR A 417 -0.87 27.10 -15.69
C THR A 417 -0.04 26.74 -16.91
N VAL A 418 0.74 27.70 -17.39
CA VAL A 418 1.53 27.59 -18.63
C VAL A 418 3.00 27.71 -18.31
N ASP A 419 3.75 26.67 -18.60
CA ASP A 419 5.18 26.55 -18.33
C ASP A 419 5.90 26.20 -19.63
N GLY A 420 6.91 27.00 -19.99
CA GLY A 420 7.74 26.74 -21.17
C GLY A 420 8.70 25.57 -20.97
N GLY A 421 9.25 25.45 -19.76
CA GLY A 421 10.41 24.61 -19.48
C GLY A 421 11.71 25.20 -19.99
N ALA A 422 12.70 24.33 -20.23
CA ALA A 422 14.03 24.74 -20.66
C ALA A 422 14.03 25.06 -22.16
N GLY A 423 14.27 26.31 -22.55
CA GLY A 423 14.15 26.60 -23.97
C GLY A 423 14.20 28.05 -24.40
N ASN A 424 13.50 28.36 -25.48
CA ASN A 424 13.28 29.75 -25.88
C ASN A 424 11.84 29.85 -26.37
N ASP A 425 10.93 29.86 -25.42
CA ASP A 425 9.58 29.40 -25.66
C ASP A 425 8.64 30.56 -25.97
N ARG A 426 7.52 30.20 -26.59
CA ARG A 426 6.45 31.14 -26.90
C ARG A 426 5.20 30.72 -26.17
N LEU A 427 4.84 31.51 -25.17
CA LEU A 427 3.75 31.21 -24.25
C LEU A 427 2.54 32.11 -24.52
N VAL A 428 1.35 31.51 -24.48
CA VAL A 428 0.07 32.18 -24.66
C VAL A 428 -0.89 31.67 -23.59
N GLY A 429 -1.41 32.56 -22.74
CA GLY A 429 -2.37 32.17 -21.70
C GLY A 429 -3.76 31.99 -22.29
N GLY A 430 -4.19 32.95 -23.11
CA GLY A 430 -5.49 32.96 -23.75
C GLY A 430 -6.55 33.70 -22.93
N THR A 431 -7.74 33.10 -22.80
CA THR A 431 -8.81 33.70 -22.02
C THR A 431 -8.82 33.08 -20.64
N GLY A 432 -8.32 33.79 -19.65
CA GLY A 432 -8.32 33.20 -18.33
C GLY A 432 -7.64 34.08 -17.33
N ARG A 433 -7.68 33.67 -16.06
CA ARG A 433 -6.66 34.14 -15.13
C ARG A 433 -5.58 33.09 -15.17
N ASP A 434 -4.53 33.38 -15.91
CA ASP A 434 -3.51 32.39 -16.23
C ASP A 434 -2.27 32.64 -15.37
N THR A 435 -1.52 31.58 -15.08
CA THR A 435 -0.26 31.62 -14.37
C THR A 435 0.82 31.13 -15.29
N PHE A 436 1.81 31.97 -15.58
CA PHE A 436 2.98 31.59 -16.35
C PHE A 436 4.11 31.23 -15.40
N VAL A 437 4.69 30.05 -15.53
CA VAL A 437 5.82 29.62 -14.69
C VAL A 437 7.13 29.98 -15.38
N PHE A 438 8.08 30.52 -14.61
CA PHE A 438 9.44 30.78 -15.06
C PHE A 438 10.42 30.41 -13.95
N ALA A 439 11.44 29.64 -14.28
CA ALA A 439 12.49 29.21 -13.35
C ALA A 439 13.89 29.40 -13.99
N GLU A 440 14.93 29.06 -13.23
CA GLU A 440 16.30 29.01 -13.75
C GLU A 440 16.46 28.01 -14.89
N ASP A 441 17.40 28.27 -15.80
CA ASP A 441 17.70 27.48 -16.99
C ASP A 441 16.54 27.41 -18.03
N TYR A 442 15.53 28.26 -17.90
CA TYR A 442 14.41 28.34 -18.86
C TYR A 442 14.79 29.05 -20.16
N GLY A 443 15.93 29.73 -20.21
CA GLY A 443 16.40 30.46 -21.37
C GLY A 443 15.52 31.69 -21.66
N ARG A 444 15.28 31.98 -22.94
CA ARG A 444 14.59 33.23 -23.34
C ARG A 444 13.17 33.00 -23.80
N ASP A 445 12.26 33.14 -22.85
CA ASP A 445 10.83 32.97 -23.05
C ASP A 445 10.10 34.24 -23.41
N ARG A 446 8.95 34.05 -24.06
CA ARG A 446 8.10 35.14 -24.51
C ARG A 446 6.63 34.87 -24.25
N ILE A 447 6.06 35.62 -23.31
CA ILE A 447 4.62 35.68 -23.08
C ILE A 447 4.01 36.68 -24.05
N VAL A 448 3.05 36.22 -24.85
CA VAL A 448 2.54 36.97 -26.00
C VAL A 448 1.34 37.85 -25.65
N ASP A 449 0.54 37.46 -24.66
CA ASP A 449 -0.76 38.05 -24.36
C ASP A 449 -1.02 38.36 -22.88
N PHE A 450 0.04 38.53 -22.08
CA PHE A 450 -0.05 38.82 -20.64
C PHE A 450 -1.04 39.95 -20.32
N GLN A 451 -2.05 39.65 -19.49
CA GLN A 451 -3.10 40.56 -19.07
C GLN A 451 -2.85 41.05 -17.64
N ASN A 452 -2.27 42.24 -17.52
CA ASN A 452 -1.99 42.88 -16.23
C ASN A 452 -3.22 42.96 -15.31
N GLY A 453 -3.03 42.66 -14.02
CA GLY A 453 -4.10 42.62 -13.01
C GLY A 453 -5.05 41.44 -13.16
N ARG A 454 -4.81 40.55 -14.12
CA ARG A 454 -5.53 39.28 -14.29
C ARG A 454 -4.54 38.13 -14.16
N ASP A 455 -3.59 38.04 -15.07
CA ASP A 455 -2.59 36.96 -15.14
C ASP A 455 -1.50 37.15 -14.10
N ARG A 456 -0.77 36.07 -13.83
CA ARG A 456 0.36 36.04 -12.92
C ARG A 456 1.57 35.36 -13.54
N ILE A 457 2.74 35.71 -13.05
CA ILE A 457 4.01 35.07 -13.39
C ILE A 457 4.57 34.48 -12.10
N ASP A 458 4.68 33.17 -12.05
CA ASP A 458 5.36 32.47 -10.97
C ASP A 458 6.86 32.48 -11.24
N VAL A 459 7.61 33.13 -10.36
CA VAL A 459 9.09 33.19 -10.38
C VAL A 459 9.70 32.54 -9.15
N SER A 460 8.92 31.75 -8.40
CA SER A 460 9.39 31.02 -7.22
C SER A 460 10.49 29.99 -7.52
N GLY A 461 10.64 29.60 -8.80
CA GLY A 461 11.75 28.78 -9.28
C GLY A 461 13.04 29.56 -9.60
N THR A 462 13.15 30.83 -9.16
CA THR A 462 14.34 31.67 -9.35
C THR A 462 14.85 32.20 -8.01
N ASP A 463 16.07 32.72 -7.98
CA ASP A 463 16.66 33.44 -6.83
C ASP A 463 15.96 34.78 -6.47
N VAL A 464 14.86 35.17 -7.13
CA VAL A 464 14.19 36.45 -6.93
C VAL A 464 13.03 36.32 -5.94
N ASP A 465 13.19 36.87 -4.73
CA ASP A 465 12.21 36.71 -3.64
C ASP A 465 11.25 37.91 -3.48
N SER A 466 11.42 38.98 -4.26
CA SER A 466 10.58 40.17 -4.11
C SER A 466 10.43 41.01 -5.38
N PHE A 467 9.31 41.73 -5.46
CA PHE A 467 9.08 42.68 -6.54
C PHE A 467 10.10 43.84 -6.56
N ALA A 468 10.68 44.20 -5.42
CA ALA A 468 11.68 45.26 -5.36
C ALA A 468 12.96 44.86 -6.11
N GLU A 469 13.37 43.60 -5.95
CA GLU A 469 14.48 42.99 -6.66
C GLU A 469 14.16 42.78 -8.14
N LEU A 470 13.03 42.14 -8.44
CA LEU A 470 12.56 41.91 -9.81
C LEU A 470 12.50 43.22 -10.61
N ARG A 471 12.05 44.31 -9.97
CA ARG A 471 11.99 45.62 -10.61
C ARG A 471 13.37 46.14 -11.04
N GLY A 472 14.45 45.74 -10.38
CA GLY A 472 15.83 46.03 -10.78
C GLY A 472 16.24 45.31 -12.06
N LEU A 473 15.68 44.14 -12.32
CA LEU A 473 15.94 43.28 -13.48
C LEU A 473 15.17 43.70 -14.74
N ILE A 474 14.11 44.51 -14.59
CA ILE A 474 13.30 44.97 -15.71
C ILE A 474 14.08 45.95 -16.61
N THR A 475 14.28 45.52 -17.86
CA THR A 475 14.67 46.36 -18.99
C THR A 475 13.47 46.62 -19.91
N THR A 476 13.42 47.79 -20.54
CA THR A 476 12.27 48.21 -21.37
C THR A 476 12.65 48.33 -22.84
N GLY A 477 11.89 47.65 -23.71
CA GLY A 477 11.88 47.86 -25.16
C GLY A 477 10.78 48.82 -25.59
N ARG A 478 10.67 49.07 -26.91
CA ARG A 478 9.70 50.03 -27.46
C ARG A 478 8.22 49.61 -27.26
N ASN A 479 7.93 48.30 -27.12
CA ASN A 479 6.59 47.70 -26.94
C ASN A 479 6.63 46.35 -26.18
N ALA A 480 7.63 46.15 -25.32
CA ALA A 480 7.77 44.95 -24.52
C ALA A 480 8.60 45.25 -23.26
N VAL A 481 8.35 44.48 -22.21
CA VAL A 481 9.21 44.40 -21.03
C VAL A 481 10.08 43.15 -21.17
N THR A 482 11.35 43.27 -20.79
CA THR A 482 12.25 42.12 -20.64
C THR A 482 12.76 42.09 -19.21
N ILE A 483 12.54 40.99 -18.51
CA ILE A 483 13.11 40.72 -17.19
C ILE A 483 14.32 39.83 -17.45
N ASP A 484 15.50 40.29 -17.02
CA ASP A 484 16.77 39.57 -17.22
C ASP A 484 17.20 38.96 -15.89
N PHE A 485 17.08 37.63 -15.78
CA PHE A 485 17.36 36.89 -14.55
C PHE A 485 18.86 36.51 -14.41
N GLY A 486 19.68 36.81 -15.43
CA GLY A 486 21.07 36.40 -15.47
C GLY A 486 21.28 35.11 -16.25
N ASP A 487 22.55 34.74 -16.48
CA ASP A 487 22.99 33.47 -17.10
C ASP A 487 22.35 33.05 -18.45
N GLY A 488 21.65 33.98 -19.11
CA GLY A 488 20.97 33.75 -20.39
C GLY A 488 19.44 33.69 -20.27
N ASP A 489 18.91 33.67 -19.05
CA ASP A 489 17.50 33.55 -18.73
C ASP A 489 16.79 34.90 -18.80
N GLN A 490 15.77 34.98 -19.67
CA GLN A 490 15.08 36.22 -19.97
C GLN A 490 13.60 35.98 -20.23
N LEU A 491 12.74 36.67 -19.48
CA LEU A 491 11.30 36.67 -19.74
C LEU A 491 10.87 37.93 -20.48
N VAL A 492 10.30 37.77 -21.68
CA VAL A 492 9.82 38.88 -22.50
C VAL A 492 8.29 38.95 -22.48
N LEU A 493 7.75 40.05 -21.95
CA LEU A 493 6.31 40.34 -21.93
C LEU A 493 5.94 41.29 -23.06
N ASN A 494 5.18 40.81 -24.04
CA ASN A 494 4.71 41.64 -25.15
C ASN A 494 3.55 42.55 -24.76
N GLY A 495 3.56 43.79 -25.26
CA GLY A 495 2.42 44.70 -25.09
C GLY A 495 2.25 45.25 -23.67
N VAL A 496 3.16 44.89 -22.76
CA VAL A 496 3.22 45.37 -21.38
C VAL A 496 4.31 46.44 -21.26
N THR A 497 4.07 47.44 -20.41
CA THR A 497 5.04 48.47 -20.04
C THR A 497 5.44 48.31 -18.57
N ARG A 498 6.66 48.75 -18.22
CA ARG A 498 7.19 48.64 -16.85
C ARG A 498 6.30 49.28 -15.79
N SER A 499 5.56 50.34 -16.13
CA SER A 499 4.66 51.01 -15.19
C SER A 499 3.36 50.28 -14.92
N GLN A 500 3.02 49.27 -15.72
CA GLN A 500 1.82 48.46 -15.51
C GLN A 500 2.07 47.32 -14.51
N LEU A 501 3.32 46.84 -14.42
CA LEU A 501 3.66 45.73 -13.53
C LEU A 501 3.73 46.18 -12.07
N ASP A 502 3.13 45.38 -11.18
CA ASP A 502 3.25 45.50 -9.74
C ASP A 502 3.44 44.13 -9.06
N ALA A 503 3.56 44.12 -7.74
CA ALA A 503 3.84 42.89 -6.98
C ALA A 503 2.73 41.84 -7.09
N SER A 504 1.49 42.21 -7.45
CA SER A 504 0.37 41.28 -7.56
C SER A 504 0.35 40.47 -8.86
N ASP A 505 1.14 40.89 -9.85
CA ASP A 505 1.38 40.18 -11.10
C ASP A 505 2.38 39.01 -10.92
N PHE A 506 3.03 38.87 -9.77
CA PHE A 506 4.09 37.89 -9.54
C PHE A 506 3.83 37.01 -8.31
N LEU A 507 4.28 35.76 -8.37
CA LEU A 507 4.43 34.86 -7.22
C LEU A 507 5.93 34.67 -6.96
N PHE A 508 6.34 34.77 -5.70
CA PHE A 508 7.73 34.66 -5.25
C PHE A 508 7.87 33.48 -4.29
N GLY A 509 9.08 32.91 -4.18
CA GLY A 509 9.43 31.78 -3.32
C GLY A 509 9.43 32.08 -1.82
#